data_AF-A0A7S0HKK3-F1
#
_entry.id   AF-A0A7S0HKK3-F1
#
_cell.length_a   1.000
_cell.length_b   1.000
_cell.length_c   1.000
_cell.angle_alpha   90.00
_cell.angle_beta   90.00
_cell.angle_gamma   90.00
#
_symmetry.space_group_name_H-M   'P 1'
#
loop_
_entity.id
_entity.type
_entity.pdbx_description
1 polymer ?
#
loop_
_entity_poly.entity_id
_entity_poly.type
_entity_poly.pdbx_seq_one_letter_code
_entity_poly.pdbx_strand_id
1 'polypeptide(L)'
;AVETAQRVLSQDQHNIEALRLSVLFLLSQESRYDAAKNRISDLLQALDRHEPQNAALYFRVSRPFARLAGRRPDVLQLTQTLVERACKLAPGKAEYAAEY
;
A
#
# COMPACT_ATOMS: atom_id res chain seq x y z
N ALA A 1 -7.05 17.14 -2.54
CA ALA A 1 -7.13 15.66 -2.38
C ALA A 1 -6.42 15.21 -1.10
N VAL A 2 -5.14 15.56 -0.90
CA VAL A 2 -4.35 15.16 0.29
C VAL A 2 -4.92 15.71 1.60
N GLU A 3 -5.30 16.98 1.65
CA GLU A 3 -5.92 17.59 2.84
C GLU A 3 -7.22 16.88 3.25
N THR A 4 -8.00 16.42 2.27
CA THR A 4 -9.21 15.61 2.53
C THR A 4 -8.85 14.25 3.08
N ALA A 5 -7.85 13.58 2.51
CA ALA A 5 -7.36 12.32 3.04
C ALA A 5 -6.85 12.48 4.48
N GLN A 6 -6.09 13.54 4.79
CA GLN A 6 -5.63 13.83 6.15
C GLN A 6 -6.79 14.04 7.13
N ARG A 7 -7.81 14.80 6.74
CA ARG A 7 -9.02 15.00 7.56
C ARG A 7 -9.76 13.69 7.82
N VAL A 8 -9.90 12.85 6.80
CA VAL A 8 -10.51 11.51 6.95
C VAL A 8 -9.69 10.68 7.93
N LEU A 9 -8.36 10.74 7.85
CA LEU A 9 -7.47 9.99 8.75
C LEU A 9 -7.52 10.48 10.20
N SER A 10 -7.85 11.75 10.43
CA SER A 10 -8.13 12.27 11.76
C SER A 10 -9.45 11.74 12.35
N GLN A 11 -10.39 11.29 11.51
CA GLN A 11 -11.67 10.72 11.94
C GLN A 11 -11.64 9.19 11.99
N ASP A 12 -10.95 8.57 11.02
CA ASP A 12 -10.75 7.14 10.87
C ASP A 12 -9.32 6.85 10.42
N GLN A 13 -8.47 6.50 11.39
CA GLN A 13 -7.06 6.21 11.17
C GLN A 13 -6.80 4.98 10.29
N HIS A 14 -7.78 4.08 10.13
CA HIS A 14 -7.66 2.84 9.36
C HIS A 14 -8.33 2.93 7.98
N ASN A 15 -8.73 4.12 7.54
CA ASN A 15 -9.35 4.29 6.23
C ASN A 15 -8.37 3.94 5.10
N ILE A 16 -8.63 2.84 4.40
CA ILE A 16 -7.75 2.26 3.38
C ILE A 16 -7.44 3.25 2.24
N GLU A 17 -8.44 3.97 1.73
CA GLU A 17 -8.24 4.88 0.60
C GLU A 17 -7.46 6.14 1.02
N ALA A 18 -7.75 6.67 2.21
CA ALA A 18 -7.01 7.81 2.73
C ALA A 18 -5.55 7.44 3.06
N LEU A 19 -5.31 6.23 3.59
CA LEU A 19 -3.98 5.64 3.75
C LEU A 19 -3.26 5.51 2.39
N ARG A 20 -3.92 4.95 1.38
CA ARG A 20 -3.36 4.81 0.01
C ARG A 20 -2.95 6.15 -0.59
N LEU A 21 -3.83 7.15 -0.52
CA LEU A 21 -3.55 8.50 -1.02
C LEU A 21 -2.37 9.15 -0.27
N SER A 22 -2.28 8.93 1.04
CA SER A 22 -1.18 9.44 1.86
C SER A 22 0.16 8.81 1.45
N VAL A 23 0.21 7.49 1.23
CA VAL A 23 1.42 6.81 0.73
C VAL A 23 1.83 7.36 -0.64
N LEU A 24 0.90 7.48 -1.59
CA LEU A 24 1.19 8.00 -2.93
C LEU A 24 1.79 9.40 -2.88
N PHE A 25 1.23 10.28 -2.05
CA PHE A 25 1.73 11.64 -1.87
C PHE A 25 3.14 11.67 -1.27
N LEU A 26 3.40 10.88 -0.22
CA LEU A 26 4.70 10.81 0.44
C LEU A 26 5.80 10.25 -0.48
N LEU A 27 5.47 9.26 -1.32
CA LEU A 27 6.42 8.66 -2.26
C LEU A 27 6.67 9.53 -3.50
N SER A 28 5.66 10.24 -4.01
CA SER A 28 5.77 10.98 -5.29
C SER A 28 6.14 12.45 -5.13
N GLN A 29 5.57 13.16 -4.16
CA GLN A 29 5.73 14.62 -4.05
C GLN A 29 6.71 15.03 -2.96
N GLU A 30 6.62 14.43 -1.77
CA GLU A 30 7.48 14.83 -0.64
C GLU A 30 8.80 14.04 -0.58
N SER A 31 8.89 12.90 -1.27
CA SER A 31 10.03 11.97 -1.17
C SER A 31 10.40 11.59 0.28
N ARG A 32 9.40 11.55 1.17
CA ARG A 32 9.55 11.23 2.59
C ARG A 32 9.36 9.73 2.82
N TYR A 33 10.35 8.96 2.40
CA TYR A 33 10.29 7.50 2.39
C TYR A 33 10.06 6.87 3.77
N ASP A 34 10.62 7.42 4.84
CA ASP A 34 10.39 6.90 6.21
C ASP A 34 8.93 7.05 6.65
N ALA A 35 8.32 8.21 6.37
CA ALA A 35 6.90 8.42 6.63
C ALA A 35 6.03 7.52 5.74
N ALA A 36 6.42 7.34 4.47
CA ALA A 36 5.73 6.44 3.56
C ALA A 36 5.76 4.99 4.05
N LYS A 37 6.88 4.51 4.59
CA LYS A 37 7.00 3.15 5.15
C LYS A 37 6.02 2.93 6.29
N ASN A 38 5.98 3.84 7.26
CA ASN A 38 5.04 3.75 8.37
C ASN A 38 3.59 3.71 7.83
N ARG A 39 3.30 4.54 6.84
CA ARG A 39 1.98 4.59 6.20
C ARG A 39 1.63 3.32 5.41
N ILE A 40 2.60 2.66 4.78
CA ILE A 40 2.41 1.36 4.12
C ILE A 40 2.13 0.27 5.16
N SER A 41 2.82 0.29 6.31
CA SER A 41 2.56 -0.64 7.41
C SER A 41 1.16 -0.44 8.02
N ASP A 42 0.73 0.80 8.19
CA ASP A 42 -0.65 1.12 8.63
C ASP A 42 -1.68 0.61 7.61
N LEU A 43 -1.40 0.79 6.32
CA LEU A 43 -2.27 0.33 5.23
C LEU A 43 -2.37 -1.20 5.20
N LEU A 44 -1.26 -1.91 5.37
CA LEU A 44 -1.25 -3.37 5.45
C LEU A 44 -2.12 -3.86 6.60
N GLN A 45 -1.99 -3.25 7.79
CA GLN A 45 -2.83 -3.58 8.95
C GLN A 45 -4.32 -3.29 8.70
N ALA A 46 -4.63 -2.17 8.07
CA ALA A 46 -6.01 -1.83 7.71
C ALA A 46 -6.61 -2.84 6.72
N LEU A 47 -5.83 -3.27 5.73
CA LEU A 47 -6.24 -4.30 4.78
C LEU A 47 -6.46 -5.65 5.47
N ASP A 48 -5.53 -6.07 6.34
CA ASP A 48 -5.66 -7.34 7.08
C ASP A 48 -6.89 -7.32 8.01
N ARG A 49 -7.26 -6.15 8.53
CA ARG A 49 -8.41 -5.99 9.42
C ARG A 49 -9.75 -5.94 8.69
N HIS A 50 -9.83 -5.17 7.60
CA HIS A 50 -11.11 -4.83 6.97
C HIS A 50 -11.38 -5.62 5.69
N GLU A 51 -10.31 -6.02 4.98
CA GLU A 51 -10.38 -6.65 3.66
C GLU A 51 -9.45 -7.89 3.54
N PRO A 52 -9.41 -8.81 4.54
CA PRO A 52 -8.39 -9.87 4.60
C PRO A 52 -8.42 -10.87 3.44
N GLN A 53 -9.56 -11.02 2.76
CA GLN A 53 -9.73 -11.95 1.63
C GLN A 53 -9.68 -11.25 0.26
N ASN A 54 -9.46 -9.94 0.24
CA ASN A 54 -9.51 -9.16 -0.99
C ASN A 54 -8.15 -9.10 -1.69
N ALA A 55 -7.73 -10.23 -2.27
CA ALA A 55 -6.44 -10.36 -2.96
C ALA A 55 -6.20 -9.25 -4.00
N ALA A 56 -7.25 -8.87 -4.75
CA ALA A 56 -7.17 -7.82 -5.76
C ALA A 56 -6.86 -6.44 -5.17
N LEU A 57 -7.36 -6.14 -3.97
CA LEU A 57 -7.08 -4.87 -3.30
C LEU A 57 -5.62 -4.77 -2.86
N TYR A 58 -5.08 -5.82 -2.22
CA TYR A 58 -3.66 -5.90 -1.87
C TYR A 58 -2.77 -5.66 -3.09
N PHE A 59 -3.08 -6.34 -4.20
CA PHE A 59 -2.37 -6.17 -5.45
C PHE A 59 -2.50 -4.74 -5.99
N ARG A 60 -3.73 -4.23 -6.13
CA ARG A 60 -3.99 -2.92 -6.71
C ARG A 60 -3.27 -1.78 -5.98
N VAL A 61 -3.17 -1.84 -4.65
CA VAL A 61 -2.46 -0.80 -3.88
C VAL A 61 -0.94 -0.93 -3.99
N SER A 62 -0.39 -2.14 -4.12
CA SER A 62 1.07 -2.35 -4.16
C SER A 62 1.70 -1.88 -5.46
N ARG A 63 1.01 -2.06 -6.59
CA ARG A 63 1.47 -1.69 -7.95
C ARG A 63 2.09 -0.29 -8.05
N PRO A 64 1.40 0.81 -7.68
CA PRO A 64 1.99 2.13 -7.78
C PRO A 64 3.14 2.34 -6.79
N PHE A 65 3.13 1.69 -5.61
CA PHE A 65 4.21 1.81 -4.64
C PHE A 65 5.50 1.17 -5.13
N ALA A 66 5.42 0.02 -5.81
CA ALA A 66 6.58 -0.66 -6.38
C ALA A 66 7.29 0.24 -7.42
N ARG A 67 6.50 0.90 -8.28
CA ARG A 67 7.00 1.83 -9.29
C ARG A 67 7.60 3.10 -8.67
N LEU A 68 7.08 3.55 -7.54
CA LEU A 68 7.53 4.75 -6.82
C LEU A 68 8.63 4.48 -5.78
N ALA A 69 8.91 3.21 -5.46
CA ALA A 69 9.94 2.84 -4.48
C ALA A 69 11.35 3.29 -4.91
N GLY A 70 11.60 3.44 -6.22
CA GLY A 70 12.89 3.89 -6.74
C GLY A 70 14.04 3.01 -6.26
N ARG A 71 15.11 3.60 -5.72
CA ARG A 71 16.28 2.88 -5.16
C ARG A 71 16.17 2.65 -3.64
N ARG A 72 14.94 2.51 -3.12
CA ARG A 72 14.66 2.31 -1.69
C ARG A 72 14.21 0.88 -1.43
N PRO A 73 15.13 -0.03 -1.05
CA PRO A 73 14.82 -1.46 -0.91
C PRO A 73 13.82 -1.74 0.22
N ASP A 74 13.77 -0.87 1.24
CA ASP A 74 12.86 -0.97 2.38
C ASP A 74 11.39 -0.68 2.00
N VAL A 75 11.13 0.34 1.18
CA VAL A 75 9.79 0.59 0.61
C VAL A 75 9.38 -0.55 -0.31
N LEU A 76 10.32 -1.05 -1.11
CA LEU A 76 10.07 -2.17 -2.03
C LEU A 76 9.72 -3.44 -1.25
N GLN A 77 10.43 -3.75 -0.16
CA GLN A 77 10.16 -4.93 0.66
C GLN A 77 8.76 -4.89 1.29
N LEU A 78 8.33 -3.74 1.81
CA LEU A 78 6.96 -3.60 2.32
C LEU A 78 5.91 -3.75 1.21
N THR A 79 6.22 -3.24 0.01
CA THR A 79 5.36 -3.41 -1.15
C THR A 79 5.28 -4.87 -1.60
N GLN A 80 6.39 -5.60 -1.49
CA GLN A 80 6.45 -7.02 -1.77
C GLN A 80 5.56 -7.83 -0.82
N THR A 81 5.53 -7.49 0.47
CA THR A 81 4.62 -8.11 1.43
C THR A 81 3.15 -8.01 1.00
N LEU A 82 2.73 -6.86 0.44
CA LEU A 82 1.36 -6.69 -0.09
C LEU A 82 1.10 -7.64 -1.28
N VAL A 83 2.05 -7.75 -2.22
CA VAL A 83 1.93 -8.66 -3.38
C VAL A 83 1.94 -10.12 -2.93
N GLU A 84 2.80 -10.49 -1.99
CA GLU A 84 2.83 -11.85 -1.43
C GLU A 84 1.51 -12.23 -0.75
N ARG A 85 0.85 -11.27 -0.07
CA ARG A 85 -0.49 -11.48 0.48
C ARG A 85 -1.49 -11.77 -0.63
N ALA A 86 -1.46 -11.00 -1.71
CA ALA A 86 -2.31 -11.24 -2.88
C ALA A 86 -2.07 -12.61 -3.52
N CYS A 87 -0.80 -13.01 -3.72
CA CYS A 87 -0.42 -14.31 -4.26
C CYS A 87 -0.88 -15.48 -3.36
N LYS A 88 -0.74 -15.34 -2.03
CA LYS A 88 -1.21 -16.36 -1.08
C LYS A 88 -2.72 -16.54 -1.11
N LEU A 89 -3.47 -15.45 -1.26
CA LEU A 89 -4.93 -15.47 -1.32
C LEU A 89 -5.47 -15.96 -2.67
N ALA A 90 -4.72 -15.76 -3.77
CA ALA A 90 -5.12 -16.14 -5.11
C ALA A 90 -3.94 -16.71 -5.93
N PRO A 91 -3.43 -17.90 -5.59
CA PRO A 91 -2.22 -18.47 -6.23
C PRO A 91 -2.41 -18.76 -7.73
N GLY A 92 -3.64 -18.92 -8.21
CA GLY A 92 -3.95 -19.11 -9.63
C GLY A 92 -3.95 -17.82 -10.47
N LYS A 93 -3.75 -16.64 -9.86
CA LYS A 93 -3.69 -15.37 -10.58
C LYS A 93 -2.25 -15.06 -10.97
N ALA A 94 -1.85 -15.52 -12.15
CA ALA A 94 -0.50 -15.33 -12.69
C ALA A 94 -0.07 -13.85 -12.74
N GLU A 95 -1.01 -12.91 -12.93
CA GLU A 95 -0.74 -11.47 -12.88
C GLU A 95 -0.11 -11.03 -11.55
N TYR A 96 -0.49 -11.64 -10.42
CA TYR A 96 0.06 -11.26 -9.12
C TYR A 96 1.49 -11.76 -8.95
N ALA A 97 1.78 -12.96 -9.45
CA ALA A 97 3.12 -13.54 -9.44
C ALA A 97 4.08 -12.83 -10.40
N ALA A 98 3.56 -12.21 -11.47
CA ALA A 98 4.32 -11.54 -12.50
C ALA A 98 4.60 -10.06 -12.23
N GLU A 99 4.22 -9.50 -11.07
CA GLU A 99 4.48 -8.08 -10.75
C GLU A 99 5.95 -7.80 -10.38
N TYR A 100 6.88 -8.67 -10.80
CA TYR A 100 8.33 -8.50 -10.73
C TYR A 100 9.02 -9.07 -11.96
#